data_AF-A0A2I0CPH9-F1
#
_entry.id   AF-A0A2I0CPH9-F1
#
_cell.length_a   1.000
_cell.length_b   1.000
_cell.length_c   1.000
_cell.angle_alpha   90.00
_cell.angle_beta   90.00
_cell.angle_gamma   90.00
#
_symmetry.space_group_name_H-M   'P 1'
#
loop_
_entity.id
_entity.type
_entity.pdbx_description
1 polymer ?
#
loop_
_entity_poly.entity_id
_entity_poly.type
_entity_poly.pdbx_seq_one_letter_code
_entity_poly.pdbx_strand_id
1 'polypeptide(L)'
;MRLISLFALLLCSLASQAATPLQDSLELIGIQQLCLQTGALAQQGMPTEQQARLAKAFDGERLCHDLQQRLAKRLSREQQEQAQVLLGGELARFFSEAERSAASDPQLAAYRQRLAEQPPLGARVELIQQLDAAAHTSALASLLRYEIGKSQAWLTVHSRGESIDEQQLASATVEQQQRLQQASQQAVQGFMLYAYRRMPSEQLQSYLDLYRQPPLQALLQASQEELLQLFRERRSELLH
;
A
#
# COMPACT_ATOMS: atom_id res chain seq x y z
N MET A 1 -22.01 58.86 18.66
CA MET A 1 -22.91 57.70 18.75
C MET A 1 -22.19 56.53 18.08
N ARG A 2 -21.69 55.55 18.86
CA ARG A 2 -22.33 54.23 19.10
C ARG A 2 -22.39 53.42 17.78
N LEU A 3 -21.78 52.25 17.58
CA LEU A 3 -21.46 51.15 18.51
C LEU A 3 -20.27 50.33 18.03
N ILE A 4 -19.49 49.91 19.04
CA ILE A 4 -18.60 48.76 19.11
C ILE A 4 -19.41 47.45 19.07
N SER A 5 -18.79 46.38 18.57
CA SER A 5 -18.92 44.96 18.96
C SER A 5 -19.68 43.94 18.07
N LEU A 6 -18.97 42.81 17.91
CA LEU A 6 -19.42 41.40 17.84
C LEU A 6 -19.75 40.79 16.47
N PHE A 7 -18.72 40.17 15.85
CA PHE A 7 -18.67 38.74 15.46
C PHE A 7 -17.29 38.48 14.81
N ALA A 8 -16.20 38.45 15.57
CA ALA A 8 -15.62 37.19 16.08
C ALA A 8 -16.39 35.92 15.67
N LEU A 9 -15.75 35.10 14.81
CA LEU A 9 -15.97 33.67 14.54
C LEU A 9 -16.05 33.39 13.03
N LEU A 10 -14.88 33.34 12.38
CA LEU A 10 -14.58 32.38 11.31
C LEU A 10 -13.06 32.23 11.22
N LEU A 11 -12.46 31.94 12.38
CA LEU A 11 -11.32 31.04 12.45
C LEU A 11 -11.84 29.69 11.97
N CYS A 12 -11.86 29.46 10.65
CA CYS A 12 -11.81 28.11 10.14
C CYS A 12 -10.49 27.54 10.63
N SER A 13 -10.55 26.90 11.80
CA SER A 13 -9.61 25.89 12.20
C SER A 13 -9.45 24.94 11.03
N LEU A 14 -8.40 25.13 10.22
CA LEU A 14 -7.68 23.99 9.70
C LEU A 14 -7.19 23.26 10.95
N ALA A 15 -8.06 22.42 11.50
CA ALA A 15 -7.61 21.33 12.33
C ALA A 15 -6.69 20.52 11.42
N SER A 16 -5.42 20.88 11.40
CA SER A 16 -4.36 19.92 11.15
C SER A 16 -4.58 18.89 12.24
N GLN A 17 -5.36 17.84 11.91
CA GLN A 17 -5.42 16.65 12.74
C GLN A 17 -3.96 16.24 12.87
N ALA A 18 -3.41 16.33 14.09
CA ALA A 18 -2.08 15.82 14.34
C ALA A 18 -2.07 14.38 13.85
N ALA A 19 -1.14 14.06 12.94
CA ALA A 19 -1.03 12.72 12.40
C ALA A 19 -0.93 11.76 13.59
N THR A 20 -1.76 10.72 13.59
CA THR A 20 -1.70 9.75 14.68
C THR A 20 -0.45 8.89 14.49
N PRO A 21 0.11 8.30 15.57
CA PRO A 21 1.23 7.36 15.49
C PRO A 21 1.10 6.30 14.39
N LEU A 22 -0.13 5.85 14.16
CA LEU A 22 -0.46 4.86 13.15
C LEU A 22 -0.43 5.44 11.72
N GLN A 23 -0.83 6.70 11.52
CA GLN A 23 -0.73 7.36 10.22
C GLN A 23 0.73 7.46 9.78
N ASP A 24 1.62 7.96 10.66
CA ASP A 24 3.05 8.06 10.37
C ASP A 24 3.65 6.68 10.05
N SER A 25 3.24 5.66 10.81
CA SER A 25 3.70 4.28 10.58
C SER A 25 3.26 3.76 9.22
N LEU A 26 2.01 4.01 8.80
CA LEU A 26 1.47 3.62 7.49
C LEU A 26 2.13 4.39 6.33
N GLU A 27 2.53 5.63 6.56
CA GLU A 27 3.33 6.41 5.60
C GLU A 27 4.72 5.77 5.40
N LEU A 28 5.41 5.48 6.51
CA LEU A 28 6.78 4.96 6.51
C LEU A 28 6.91 3.58 5.86
N ILE A 29 5.89 2.74 5.97
CA ILE A 29 5.84 1.43 5.28
C ILE A 29 5.15 1.49 3.89
N GLY A 30 4.81 2.69 3.42
CA GLY A 30 4.28 2.92 2.07
C GLY A 30 2.81 2.54 1.85
N ILE A 31 2.09 2.10 2.89
CA ILE A 31 0.68 1.71 2.78
C ILE A 31 -0.23 2.91 2.50
N GLN A 32 0.06 4.08 3.07
CA GLN A 32 -0.70 5.28 2.76
C GLN A 32 -0.66 5.60 1.26
N GLN A 33 0.50 5.48 0.63
CA GLN A 33 0.64 5.71 -0.81
C GLN A 33 -0.12 4.67 -1.64
N LEU A 34 -0.17 3.40 -1.19
CA LEU A 34 -0.98 2.37 -1.86
C LEU A 34 -2.47 2.74 -1.85
N CYS A 35 -2.99 3.16 -0.69
CA CYS A 35 -4.37 3.57 -0.56
C CYS A 35 -4.71 4.78 -1.45
N LEU A 36 -3.87 5.83 -1.44
CA LEU A 36 -4.07 7.04 -2.24
C LEU A 36 -4.09 6.78 -3.76
N GLN A 37 -3.33 5.79 -4.23
CA GLN A 37 -3.30 5.42 -5.66
C GLN A 37 -4.52 4.59 -6.11
N THR A 38 -5.28 4.01 -5.18
CA THR A 38 -6.35 3.05 -5.47
C THR A 38 -7.40 3.62 -6.41
N GLY A 39 -7.86 4.86 -6.17
CA GLY A 39 -8.94 5.46 -6.97
C GLY A 39 -8.54 5.67 -8.44
N ALA A 40 -7.33 6.15 -8.70
CA ALA A 40 -6.83 6.34 -10.06
C ALA A 40 -6.65 5.00 -10.78
N LEU A 41 -6.06 4.01 -10.09
CA LEU A 41 -5.86 2.67 -10.62
C LEU A 41 -7.20 1.97 -10.90
N ALA A 42 -8.20 2.14 -10.04
CA ALA A 42 -9.51 1.54 -10.22
C ALA A 42 -10.23 2.02 -11.49
N GLN A 43 -10.02 3.28 -11.88
CA GLN A 43 -10.66 3.86 -13.06
C GLN A 43 -9.95 3.49 -14.38
N GLN A 44 -8.69 3.06 -14.31
CA GLN A 44 -7.87 2.83 -15.50
C GLN A 44 -8.48 1.75 -16.41
N GLY A 45 -8.72 2.10 -17.68
CA GLY A 45 -9.25 1.18 -18.70
C GLY A 45 -10.77 0.96 -18.64
N MET A 46 -11.49 1.63 -17.74
CA MET A 46 -12.94 1.45 -17.56
C MET A 46 -13.77 2.45 -18.37
N PRO A 47 -15.01 2.10 -18.80
CA PRO A 47 -15.93 3.06 -19.41
C PRO A 47 -16.29 4.20 -18.45
N THR A 48 -16.53 5.41 -18.98
CA THR A 48 -16.80 6.63 -18.17
C THR A 48 -17.89 6.44 -17.12
N GLU A 49 -18.97 5.72 -17.45
CA GLU A 49 -20.06 5.45 -16.49
C GLU A 49 -19.57 4.63 -15.28
N GLN A 50 -18.66 3.67 -15.51
CA GLN A 50 -18.11 2.81 -14.46
C GLN A 50 -16.99 3.52 -13.69
N GLN A 51 -16.25 4.43 -14.32
CA GLN A 51 -15.20 5.23 -13.67
C GLN A 51 -15.74 6.01 -12.47
N ALA A 52 -16.89 6.67 -12.59
CA ALA A 52 -17.46 7.44 -11.48
C ALA A 52 -17.83 6.55 -10.27
N ARG A 53 -18.38 5.36 -10.52
CA ARG A 53 -18.73 4.40 -9.44
C ARG A 53 -17.47 3.88 -8.75
N LEU A 54 -16.44 3.53 -9.53
CA LEU A 54 -15.14 3.07 -9.03
C LEU A 54 -14.42 4.18 -8.25
N ALA A 55 -14.42 5.41 -8.74
CA ALA A 55 -13.83 6.56 -8.06
C ALA A 55 -14.45 6.77 -6.67
N LYS A 56 -15.79 6.65 -6.57
CA LYS A 56 -16.50 6.81 -5.31
C LYS A 56 -16.22 5.66 -4.32
N ALA A 57 -16.29 4.40 -4.78
CA ALA A 57 -16.09 3.24 -3.91
C ALA A 57 -14.62 3.11 -3.46
N PHE A 58 -13.68 3.44 -4.34
CA PHE A 58 -12.24 3.34 -4.10
C PHE A 58 -11.58 4.70 -3.89
N ASP A 59 -12.31 5.64 -3.31
CA ASP A 59 -11.72 6.89 -2.83
C ASP A 59 -10.55 6.58 -1.87
N GLY A 60 -9.37 7.11 -2.22
CA GLY A 60 -8.11 6.75 -1.59
C GLY A 60 -7.96 7.35 -0.19
N GLU A 61 -8.46 8.56 0.03
CA GLU A 61 -8.43 9.20 1.35
C GLU A 61 -9.35 8.47 2.33
N ARG A 62 -10.58 8.15 1.90
CA ARG A 62 -11.49 7.32 2.68
C ARG A 62 -10.88 5.95 2.96
N LEU A 63 -10.16 5.35 1.99
CA LEU A 63 -9.52 4.04 2.18
C LEU A 63 -8.43 4.08 3.24
N CYS A 64 -7.55 5.08 3.18
CA CYS A 64 -6.55 5.33 4.23
C CYS A 64 -7.21 5.46 5.60
N HIS A 65 -8.25 6.30 5.68
CA HIS A 65 -8.93 6.59 6.93
C HIS A 65 -9.60 5.34 7.52
N ASP A 66 -10.36 4.59 6.71
CA ASP A 66 -11.04 3.37 7.15
C ASP A 66 -10.02 2.31 7.62
N LEU A 67 -8.91 2.15 6.90
CA LEU A 67 -7.83 1.24 7.28
C LEU A 67 -7.22 1.62 8.63
N GLN A 68 -6.89 2.90 8.81
CA GLN A 68 -6.34 3.41 10.06
C GLN A 68 -7.30 3.18 11.23
N GLN A 69 -8.60 3.39 11.05
CA GLN A 69 -9.62 3.15 12.09
C GLN A 69 -9.72 1.67 12.47
N ARG A 70 -9.63 0.75 11.50
CA ARG A 70 -9.65 -0.70 11.76
C ARG A 70 -8.40 -1.16 12.49
N LEU A 71 -7.25 -0.72 12.04
CA LEU A 71 -5.96 -1.01 12.66
C LEU A 71 -5.88 -0.47 14.09
N ALA A 72 -6.38 0.74 14.34
CA ALA A 72 -6.41 1.32 15.69
C ALA A 72 -7.25 0.50 16.69
N LYS A 73 -8.30 -0.20 16.21
CA LYS A 73 -9.14 -1.10 17.02
C LYS A 73 -8.53 -2.49 17.18
N ARG A 74 -7.78 -2.94 16.17
CA ARG A 74 -7.23 -4.30 16.10
C ARG A 74 -5.90 -4.45 16.82
N LEU A 75 -5.05 -3.42 16.79
CA LEU A 75 -3.74 -3.41 17.41
C LEU A 75 -3.82 -2.77 18.80
N SER A 76 -3.11 -3.32 19.77
CA SER A 76 -2.96 -2.66 21.06
C SER A 76 -2.22 -1.33 20.89
N ARG A 77 -2.46 -0.40 21.81
CA ARG A 77 -1.73 0.88 21.82
C ARG A 77 -0.21 0.67 21.89
N GLU A 78 0.22 -0.30 22.69
CA GLU A 78 1.64 -0.68 22.81
C GLU A 78 2.22 -1.15 21.47
N GLN A 79 1.50 -2.00 20.73
CA GLN A 79 1.95 -2.45 19.41
C GLN A 79 2.09 -1.29 18.42
N GLN A 80 1.15 -0.35 18.44
CA GLN A 80 1.18 0.84 17.58
C GLN A 80 2.38 1.75 17.92
N GLU A 81 2.61 2.01 19.20
CA GLU A 81 3.73 2.84 19.67
C GLU A 81 5.08 2.17 19.36
N GLN A 82 5.21 0.87 19.62
CA GLN A 82 6.44 0.13 19.31
C GLN A 82 6.74 0.10 17.80
N ALA A 83 5.72 -0.10 16.97
CA ALA A 83 5.88 -0.02 15.51
C ALA A 83 6.37 1.37 15.07
N GLN A 84 5.78 2.44 15.62
CA GLN A 84 6.19 3.81 15.31
C GLN A 84 7.64 4.08 15.72
N VAL A 85 8.07 3.62 16.91
CA VAL A 85 9.46 3.79 17.37
C VAL A 85 10.43 3.08 16.44
N LEU A 86 10.12 1.85 16.01
CA LEU A 86 10.97 1.07 15.11
C LEU A 86 11.10 1.73 13.73
N LEU A 87 9.98 2.12 13.13
CA LEU A 87 9.94 2.79 11.82
C LEU A 87 10.51 4.20 11.87
N GLY A 88 10.40 4.85 13.03
CA GLY A 88 10.99 6.14 13.31
C GLY A 88 12.49 6.08 13.60
N GLY A 89 13.13 4.92 13.66
CA GLY A 89 14.57 4.78 13.96
C GLY A 89 15.48 5.27 12.82
N GLU A 90 16.74 5.56 13.14
CA GLU A 90 17.73 6.05 12.15
C GLU A 90 17.92 5.09 10.97
N LEU A 91 17.97 3.78 11.25
CA LEU A 91 18.09 2.75 10.22
C LEU A 91 16.91 2.81 9.24
N ALA A 92 15.68 2.81 9.75
CA ALA A 92 14.49 2.85 8.90
C ALA A 92 14.44 4.14 8.07
N ARG A 93 14.71 5.32 8.67
CA ARG A 93 14.76 6.59 7.93
C ARG A 93 15.80 6.59 6.82
N PHE A 94 16.98 6.02 7.07
CA PHE A 94 18.04 5.92 6.06
C PHE A 94 17.59 5.10 4.85
N PHE A 95 16.93 3.96 5.09
CA PHE A 95 16.38 3.13 4.01
C PHE A 95 15.22 3.81 3.27
N SER A 96 14.29 4.45 3.99
CA SER A 96 13.18 5.19 3.38
C SER A 96 13.65 6.37 2.51
N GLU A 97 14.74 7.05 2.87
CA GLU A 97 15.35 8.08 2.01
C GLU A 97 15.94 7.47 0.73
N ALA A 98 16.63 6.33 0.83
CA ALA A 98 17.17 5.65 -0.34
C ALA A 98 16.07 5.16 -1.29
N GLU A 99 14.94 4.69 -0.75
CA GLU A 99 13.76 4.30 -1.51
C GLU A 99 13.12 5.49 -2.22
N ARG A 100 12.94 6.63 -1.53
CA ARG A 100 12.42 7.87 -2.14
C ARG A 100 13.34 8.38 -3.26
N SER A 101 14.65 8.38 -3.02
CA SER A 101 15.64 8.75 -4.04
C SER A 101 15.59 7.80 -5.24
N ALA A 102 15.48 6.49 -5.00
CA ALA A 102 15.38 5.49 -6.06
C ALA A 102 14.09 5.59 -6.87
N ALA A 103 12.96 5.90 -6.23
CA ALA A 103 11.66 6.03 -6.90
C ALA A 103 11.59 7.21 -7.88
N SER A 104 12.38 8.25 -7.65
CA SER A 104 12.47 9.45 -8.49
C SER A 104 13.65 9.41 -9.48
N ASP A 105 14.50 8.39 -9.40
CA ASP A 105 15.70 8.27 -10.23
C ASP A 105 15.36 7.71 -11.63
N PRO A 106 15.58 8.48 -12.72
CA PRO A 106 15.25 8.03 -14.08
C PRO A 106 16.07 6.79 -14.52
N GLN A 107 17.19 6.49 -13.87
CA GLN A 107 18.01 5.32 -14.20
C GLN A 107 17.41 3.99 -13.73
N LEU A 108 16.38 4.01 -12.86
CA LEU A 108 15.72 2.80 -12.37
C LEU A 108 15.17 1.93 -13.52
N ALA A 109 14.60 2.56 -14.56
CA ALA A 109 14.04 1.83 -15.71
C ALA A 109 15.13 1.07 -16.49
N ALA A 110 16.24 1.75 -16.81
CA ALA A 110 17.39 1.13 -17.47
C ALA A 110 18.05 0.04 -16.61
N TYR A 111 18.07 0.23 -15.28
CA TYR A 111 18.55 -0.81 -14.37
C TYR A 111 17.67 -2.06 -14.41
N ARG A 112 16.34 -1.91 -14.37
CA ARG A 112 15.40 -3.04 -14.47
C ARG A 112 15.52 -3.80 -15.79
N GLN A 113 15.74 -3.12 -16.90
CA GLN A 113 15.99 -3.75 -18.20
C GLN A 113 17.24 -4.64 -18.14
N ARG A 114 18.35 -4.13 -17.58
CA ARG A 114 19.57 -4.92 -17.40
C ARG A 114 19.36 -6.14 -16.51
N LEU A 115 18.56 -6.03 -15.44
CA LEU A 115 18.25 -7.19 -14.59
C LEU A 115 17.45 -8.27 -15.32
N ALA A 116 16.59 -7.91 -16.27
CA ALA A 116 15.84 -8.88 -17.06
C ALA A 116 16.74 -9.66 -18.02
N GLU A 117 17.76 -9.01 -18.57
CA GLU A 117 18.75 -9.63 -19.46
C GLU A 117 19.80 -10.43 -18.69
N GLN A 118 20.19 -9.94 -17.50
CA GLN A 118 21.21 -10.52 -16.64
C GLN A 118 20.67 -10.63 -15.21
N PRO A 119 19.92 -11.70 -14.90
CA PRO A 119 19.35 -11.89 -13.58
C PRO A 119 20.46 -11.96 -12.53
N PRO A 120 20.41 -11.11 -11.49
CA PRO A 120 21.38 -11.20 -10.41
C PRO A 120 21.13 -12.51 -9.64
N LEU A 121 22.21 -13.14 -9.22
CA LEU A 121 22.18 -14.36 -8.41
C LEU A 121 23.04 -14.18 -7.15
N GLY A 122 22.72 -14.92 -6.10
CA GLY A 122 23.52 -15.03 -4.87
C GLY A 122 22.93 -14.34 -3.65
N ALA A 123 23.73 -14.31 -2.57
CA ALA A 123 23.29 -13.96 -1.21
C ALA A 123 22.55 -12.62 -1.10
N ARG A 124 22.90 -11.62 -1.91
CA ARG A 124 22.22 -10.32 -1.90
C ARG A 124 20.78 -10.40 -2.41
N VAL A 125 20.53 -11.25 -3.40
CA VAL A 125 19.18 -11.46 -3.95
C VAL A 125 18.32 -12.20 -2.93
N GLU A 126 18.87 -13.22 -2.27
CA GLU A 126 18.20 -13.95 -1.19
C GLU A 126 17.85 -13.01 -0.02
N LEU A 127 18.77 -12.11 0.35
CA LEU A 127 18.54 -11.13 1.41
C LEU A 127 17.39 -10.16 1.06
N ILE A 128 17.32 -9.71 -0.20
CA ILE A 128 16.22 -8.87 -0.68
C ILE A 128 14.90 -9.63 -0.72
N GLN A 129 14.90 -10.90 -1.13
CA GLN A 129 13.70 -11.74 -1.11
C GLN A 129 13.18 -11.94 0.32
N GLN A 130 14.07 -12.16 1.27
CA GLN A 130 13.70 -12.26 2.69
C GLN A 130 13.17 -10.94 3.23
N LEU A 131 13.76 -9.80 2.82
CA LEU A 131 13.27 -8.47 3.19
C LEU A 131 11.89 -8.20 2.60
N ASP A 132 11.66 -8.46 1.32
CA ASP A 132 10.35 -8.33 0.69
C ASP A 132 9.29 -9.18 1.42
N ALA A 133 9.64 -10.43 1.75
CA ALA A 133 8.76 -11.31 2.51
C ALA A 133 8.45 -10.76 3.91
N ALA A 134 9.45 -10.22 4.63
CA ALA A 134 9.26 -9.65 5.97
C ALA A 134 8.50 -8.31 5.94
N ALA A 135 8.71 -7.48 4.92
CA ALA A 135 8.08 -6.18 4.75
C ALA A 135 6.73 -6.25 4.02
N HIS A 136 6.33 -7.43 3.53
CA HIS A 136 5.10 -7.69 2.78
C HIS A 136 4.96 -6.80 1.52
N THR A 137 6.04 -6.25 0.98
CA THR A 137 5.96 -5.18 -0.03
C THR A 137 5.32 -5.69 -1.33
N SER A 138 5.80 -6.80 -1.89
CA SER A 138 5.22 -7.41 -3.08
C SER A 138 3.84 -8.01 -2.83
N ALA A 139 3.59 -8.52 -1.61
CA ALA A 139 2.29 -9.03 -1.19
C ALA A 139 1.23 -7.93 -1.19
N LEU A 140 1.50 -6.78 -0.56
CA LEU A 140 0.59 -5.62 -0.55
C LEU A 140 0.40 -5.03 -1.95
N ALA A 141 1.49 -4.92 -2.73
CA ALA A 141 1.40 -4.41 -4.10
C ALA A 141 0.59 -5.32 -5.02
N SER A 142 0.73 -6.65 -4.88
CA SER A 142 -0.07 -7.62 -5.65
C SER A 142 -1.53 -7.63 -5.19
N LEU A 143 -1.79 -7.56 -3.88
CA LEU A 143 -3.14 -7.45 -3.31
C LEU A 143 -3.88 -6.25 -3.91
N LEU A 144 -3.26 -5.06 -3.90
CA LEU A 144 -3.86 -3.84 -4.46
C LEU A 144 -4.26 -4.03 -5.93
N ARG A 145 -3.34 -4.47 -6.78
CA ARG A 145 -3.60 -4.66 -8.23
C ARG A 145 -4.65 -5.73 -8.48
N TYR A 146 -4.62 -6.81 -7.72
CA TYR A 146 -5.56 -7.91 -7.86
C TYR A 146 -6.97 -7.50 -7.44
N GLU A 147 -7.13 -6.89 -6.26
CA GLU A 147 -8.45 -6.52 -5.75
C GLU A 147 -9.08 -5.37 -6.57
N ILE A 148 -8.27 -4.46 -7.12
CA ILE A 148 -8.73 -3.48 -8.11
C ILE A 148 -9.22 -4.18 -9.39
N GLY A 149 -8.39 -5.02 -10.01
CA GLY A 149 -8.76 -5.72 -11.25
C GLY A 149 -9.98 -6.62 -11.06
N LYS A 150 -10.10 -7.27 -9.90
CA LYS A 150 -11.27 -8.06 -9.52
C LYS A 150 -12.52 -7.18 -9.39
N SER A 151 -12.41 -5.96 -8.87
CA SER A 151 -13.54 -5.02 -8.78
C SER A 151 -13.98 -4.48 -10.15
N GLN A 152 -13.03 -4.27 -11.07
CA GLN A 152 -13.32 -3.94 -12.47
C GLN A 152 -14.03 -5.08 -13.20
N ALA A 153 -13.57 -6.32 -13.00
CA ALA A 153 -14.20 -7.52 -13.56
C ALA A 153 -15.62 -7.70 -13.00
N TRP A 154 -15.80 -7.53 -11.70
CA TRP A 154 -17.11 -7.57 -11.03
C TRP A 154 -18.11 -6.61 -11.67
N LEU A 155 -17.76 -5.34 -11.83
CA LEU A 155 -18.60 -4.36 -12.52
C LEU A 155 -18.88 -4.74 -13.98
N THR A 156 -17.87 -5.24 -14.69
CA THR A 156 -18.01 -5.61 -16.10
C THR A 156 -19.03 -6.74 -16.27
N VAL A 157 -18.94 -7.80 -15.46
CA VAL A 157 -19.87 -8.94 -15.49
C VAL A 157 -21.29 -8.47 -15.18
N HIS A 158 -21.47 -7.72 -14.08
CA HIS A 158 -22.80 -7.23 -13.71
C HIS A 158 -23.39 -6.22 -14.71
N SER A 159 -22.56 -5.42 -15.38
CA SER A 159 -23.03 -4.51 -16.44
C SER A 159 -23.60 -5.23 -17.66
N ARG A 160 -23.27 -6.51 -17.86
CA ARG A 160 -23.82 -7.38 -18.91
C ARG A 160 -25.09 -8.12 -18.47
N GLY A 161 -25.56 -7.90 -17.24
CA GLY A 161 -26.68 -8.63 -16.66
C GLY A 161 -26.33 -10.05 -16.18
N GLU A 162 -25.05 -10.40 -16.19
CA GLU A 162 -24.56 -11.67 -15.64
C GLU A 162 -24.49 -11.58 -14.10
N SER A 163 -24.63 -12.72 -13.43
CA SER A 163 -24.49 -12.83 -11.98
C SER A 163 -23.30 -13.72 -11.67
N ILE A 164 -22.39 -13.21 -10.85
CA ILE A 164 -21.25 -13.95 -10.32
C ILE A 164 -21.13 -13.64 -8.83
N ASP A 165 -20.86 -14.63 -8.00
CA ASP A 165 -20.52 -14.39 -6.60
C ASP A 165 -19.01 -14.17 -6.41
N GLU A 166 -18.63 -13.73 -5.21
CA GLU A 166 -17.24 -13.39 -4.88
C GLU A 166 -16.29 -14.60 -4.97
N GLN A 167 -16.80 -15.81 -4.69
CA GLN A 167 -16.04 -17.06 -4.72
C GLN A 167 -15.86 -17.56 -6.16
N GLN A 168 -16.90 -17.49 -6.98
CA GLN A 168 -16.84 -17.77 -8.41
C GLN A 168 -15.88 -16.82 -9.11
N LEU A 169 -15.98 -15.51 -8.81
CA LEU A 169 -15.07 -14.52 -9.37
C LEU A 169 -13.63 -14.81 -8.94
N ALA A 170 -13.38 -15.10 -7.65
CA ALA A 170 -12.05 -15.47 -7.17
C ALA A 170 -11.49 -16.70 -7.91
N SER A 171 -12.33 -17.71 -8.12
CA SER A 171 -11.96 -18.94 -8.81
C SER A 171 -11.62 -18.67 -10.28
N ALA A 172 -12.40 -17.83 -10.96
CA ALA A 172 -12.16 -17.43 -12.34
C ALA A 172 -10.88 -16.59 -12.52
N THR A 173 -10.42 -15.91 -11.47
CA THR A 173 -9.27 -14.99 -11.53
C THR A 173 -8.00 -15.52 -10.84
N VAL A 174 -7.96 -16.79 -10.44
CA VAL A 174 -6.82 -17.36 -9.68
C VAL A 174 -5.49 -17.28 -10.43
N GLU A 175 -5.47 -17.57 -11.74
CA GLU A 175 -4.25 -17.48 -12.54
C GLU A 175 -3.77 -16.03 -12.67
N GLN A 176 -4.71 -15.08 -12.74
CA GLN A 176 -4.37 -13.65 -12.79
C GLN A 176 -3.74 -13.21 -11.47
N GLN A 177 -4.25 -13.68 -10.34
CA GLN A 177 -3.66 -13.44 -9.02
C GLN A 177 -2.21 -13.94 -8.97
N GLN A 178 -1.96 -15.18 -9.42
CA GLN A 178 -0.62 -15.77 -9.43
C GLN A 178 0.35 -14.98 -10.32
N ARG A 179 -0.09 -14.59 -11.54
CA ARG A 179 0.73 -13.75 -12.44
C ARG A 179 1.05 -12.40 -11.82
N LEU A 180 0.07 -11.75 -11.18
CA LEU A 180 0.27 -10.47 -10.50
C LEU A 180 1.22 -10.59 -9.31
N GLN A 181 1.15 -11.69 -8.56
CA GLN A 181 2.07 -11.96 -7.45
C GLN A 181 3.52 -12.08 -7.95
N GLN A 182 3.76 -12.89 -8.99
CA GLN A 182 5.09 -13.05 -9.58
C GLN A 182 5.62 -11.72 -10.15
N ALA A 183 4.77 -10.98 -10.88
CA ALA A 183 5.14 -9.68 -11.44
C ALA A 183 5.46 -8.66 -10.32
N SER A 184 4.70 -8.64 -9.22
CA SER A 184 5.00 -7.81 -8.05
C SER A 184 6.34 -8.17 -7.42
N GLN A 185 6.62 -9.46 -7.20
CA GLN A 185 7.88 -9.91 -6.62
C GLN A 185 9.07 -9.48 -7.47
N GLN A 186 8.99 -9.67 -8.80
CA GLN A 186 10.05 -9.24 -9.72
C GLN A 186 10.24 -7.71 -9.70
N ALA A 187 9.14 -6.94 -9.74
CA ALA A 187 9.20 -5.48 -9.76
C ALA A 187 9.77 -4.89 -8.46
N VAL A 188 9.39 -5.47 -7.31
CA VAL A 188 9.89 -5.08 -5.98
C VAL A 188 11.34 -5.50 -5.79
N GLN A 189 11.70 -6.74 -6.16
CA GLN A 189 13.09 -7.19 -6.11
C GLN A 189 14.00 -6.26 -6.93
N GLY A 190 13.62 -5.95 -8.18
CA GLY A 190 14.39 -5.04 -9.02
C GLY A 190 14.48 -3.63 -8.45
N PHE A 191 13.42 -3.15 -7.79
CA PHE A 191 13.44 -1.87 -7.07
C PHE A 191 14.38 -1.91 -5.86
N MET A 192 14.27 -2.89 -4.97
CA MET A 192 15.10 -2.99 -3.77
C MET A 192 16.58 -3.20 -4.11
N LEU A 193 16.88 -4.00 -5.14
CA LEU A 193 18.25 -4.16 -5.66
C LEU A 193 18.84 -2.81 -6.09
N TYR A 194 18.03 -1.98 -6.74
CA TYR A 194 18.43 -0.64 -7.15
C TYR A 194 18.55 0.31 -5.95
N ALA A 195 17.50 0.42 -5.13
CA ALA A 195 17.42 1.35 -4.01
C ALA A 195 18.57 1.13 -3.02
N TYR A 196 18.87 -0.14 -2.73
CA TYR A 196 19.88 -0.48 -1.75
C TYR A 196 21.27 -0.70 -2.35
N ARG A 197 21.49 -0.48 -3.66
CA ARG A 197 22.73 -0.85 -4.39
C ARG A 197 24.04 -0.34 -3.77
N ARG A 198 23.98 0.72 -2.96
CA ARG A 198 25.12 1.32 -2.26
C ARG A 198 25.24 0.93 -0.77
N MET A 199 24.31 0.12 -0.28
CA MET A 199 24.25 -0.31 1.12
C MET A 199 24.99 -1.64 1.32
N PRO A 200 25.88 -1.73 2.32
CA PRO A 200 26.49 -2.99 2.74
C PRO A 200 25.45 -4.05 3.11
N SER A 201 25.76 -5.33 2.86
CA SER A 201 24.84 -6.44 3.17
C SER A 201 24.53 -6.54 4.67
N GLU A 202 25.47 -6.15 5.55
CA GLU A 202 25.23 -6.13 7.01
C GLU A 202 24.15 -5.12 7.40
N GLN A 203 24.13 -3.93 6.79
CA GLN A 203 23.07 -2.94 7.03
C GLN A 203 21.71 -3.42 6.49
N LEU A 204 21.72 -4.08 5.33
CA LEU A 204 20.51 -4.68 4.77
C LEU A 204 19.97 -5.82 5.65
N GLN A 205 20.86 -6.60 6.27
CA GLN A 205 20.50 -7.61 7.26
C GLN A 205 19.87 -6.97 8.51
N SER A 206 20.45 -5.89 9.04
CA SER A 206 19.85 -5.17 10.17
C SER A 206 18.46 -4.62 9.83
N TYR A 207 18.24 -4.18 8.58
CA TYR A 207 16.93 -3.69 8.15
C TYR A 207 15.90 -4.82 7.99
N LEU A 208 16.32 -6.00 7.50
CA LEU A 208 15.51 -7.21 7.55
C LEU A 208 15.15 -7.60 8.99
N ASP A 209 16.11 -7.57 9.91
CA ASP A 209 15.88 -7.92 11.31
C ASP A 209 14.92 -6.93 12.00
N LEU A 210 14.96 -5.65 11.60
CA LEU A 210 13.96 -4.65 12.00
C LEU A 210 12.56 -5.07 11.58
N TYR A 211 12.33 -5.42 10.30
CA TYR A 211 11.00 -5.85 9.84
C TYR A 211 10.52 -7.15 10.48
N ARG A 212 11.42 -8.04 10.89
CA ARG A 212 11.08 -9.28 11.61
C ARG A 212 10.60 -9.05 13.04
N GLN A 213 10.70 -7.84 13.58
CA GLN A 213 10.26 -7.58 14.95
C GLN A 213 8.74 -7.75 15.09
N PRO A 214 8.26 -8.37 16.19
CA PRO A 214 6.84 -8.69 16.37
C PRO A 214 5.87 -7.51 16.18
N PRO A 215 6.16 -6.28 16.65
CA PRO A 215 5.25 -5.14 16.46
C PRO A 215 5.03 -4.79 14.99
N LEU A 216 6.08 -4.87 14.15
CA LEU A 216 5.98 -4.60 12.71
C LEU A 216 5.30 -5.72 11.96
N GLN A 217 5.60 -6.98 12.31
CA GLN A 217 4.89 -8.13 11.76
C GLN A 217 3.38 -8.06 12.06
N ALA A 218 3.01 -7.68 13.29
CA ALA A 218 1.60 -7.48 13.66
C ALA A 218 0.93 -6.36 12.84
N LEU A 219 1.61 -5.22 12.67
CA LEU A 219 1.10 -4.10 11.87
C LEU A 219 0.92 -4.49 10.40
N LEU A 220 1.93 -5.11 9.77
CA LEU A 220 1.90 -5.50 8.36
C LEU A 220 0.83 -6.56 8.08
N GLN A 221 0.76 -7.59 8.92
CA GLN A 221 -0.24 -8.65 8.80
C GLN A 221 -1.66 -8.08 8.95
N ALA A 222 -1.90 -7.29 10.00
CA ALA A 222 -3.19 -6.65 10.21
C ALA A 222 -3.54 -5.72 9.03
N SER A 223 -2.58 -4.97 8.50
CA SER A 223 -2.83 -4.06 7.37
C SER A 223 -3.24 -4.81 6.11
N GLN A 224 -2.57 -5.93 5.80
CA GLN A 224 -2.91 -6.76 4.65
C GLN A 224 -4.33 -7.35 4.77
N GLU A 225 -4.68 -7.87 5.95
CA GLU A 225 -5.99 -8.46 6.18
C GLU A 225 -7.12 -7.43 6.17
N GLU A 226 -6.95 -6.30 6.86
CA GLU A 226 -7.95 -5.23 6.90
C GLU A 226 -8.13 -4.58 5.53
N LEU A 227 -7.05 -4.40 4.77
CA LEU A 227 -7.12 -3.88 3.41
C LEU A 227 -7.92 -4.82 2.50
N LEU A 228 -7.66 -6.13 2.55
CA LEU A 228 -8.44 -7.12 1.79
C LEU A 228 -9.94 -7.06 2.13
N GLN A 229 -10.30 -6.93 3.42
CA GLN A 229 -11.71 -6.82 3.81
C GLN A 229 -12.34 -5.51 3.30
N LEU A 230 -11.62 -4.38 3.40
CA LEU A 230 -12.08 -3.11 2.85
C LEU A 230 -12.33 -3.18 1.34
N PHE A 231 -11.48 -3.87 0.58
CA PHE A 231 -11.70 -4.08 -0.86
C PHE A 231 -12.96 -4.88 -1.15
N ARG A 232 -13.21 -5.95 -0.39
CA ARG A 232 -14.42 -6.79 -0.55
C ARG A 232 -15.69 -6.01 -0.26
N GLU A 233 -15.70 -5.26 0.83
CA GLU A 233 -16.84 -4.42 1.23
C GLU A 233 -17.11 -3.31 0.19
N ARG A 234 -16.06 -2.62 -0.26
CA ARG A 234 -16.22 -1.57 -1.29
C ARG A 234 -16.66 -2.12 -2.64
N ARG A 235 -16.28 -3.36 -2.97
CA ARG A 235 -16.75 -4.02 -4.19
C ARG A 235 -18.25 -4.31 -4.14
N SER A 236 -18.80 -4.70 -3.00
CA SER A 236 -20.24 -4.92 -2.89
C SER A 236 -21.03 -3.60 -3.00
N GLU A 237 -20.46 -2.47 -2.57
CA GLU A 237 -21.03 -1.13 -2.78
C GLU A 237 -21.19 -0.78 -4.28
N LEU A 238 -20.45 -1.41 -5.21
CA LEU A 238 -20.49 -1.06 -6.64
C LEU A 238 -21.81 -1.40 -7.34
N LEU A 239 -22.63 -2.26 -6.75
CA LEU A 239 -23.92 -2.69 -7.30
C LEU A 239 -25.11 -1.97 -6.66
N HIS A 240 -24.86 -1.03 -5.75
CA HIS A 240 -25.86 -0.25 -5.01
C HIS A 240 -25.78 1.24 -5.35
#